data_AF-A0A2X3L5E9-F1
#
_entry.id   AF-A0A2X3L5E9-F1
#
_cell.length_a   1.000
_cell.length_b   1.000
_cell.length_c   1.000
_cell.angle_alpha   90.00
_cell.angle_beta   90.00
_cell.angle_gamma   90.00
#
_symmetry.space_group_name_H-M   'P 1'
#
loop_
_entity.id
_entity.type
_entity.pdbx_description
1 polymer ?
#
loop_
_entity_poly.entity_id
_entity_poly.type
_entity_poly.pdbx_seq_one_letter_code
_entity_poly.pdbx_strand_id
1 'polypeptide(L)' 'MAVTAGNVEEAYRPGGRNLFTIESLLAPLRATANRCGLAWCAPFVVYTADKLDAAGLKMKAEAYAQALTRWRENKL' A
#
# COMPACT_ATOMS: atom_id res chain seq x y z
N MET A 1 5.25 5.08 -0.43
CA MET A 1 3.79 5.33 -0.24
C MET A 1 3.22 4.18 0.57
N ALA A 2 2.20 4.41 1.41
CA ALA A 2 1.53 3.35 2.18
C ALA A 2 0.01 3.55 2.20
N VAL A 3 -0.74 2.46 2.22
CA VAL A 3 -2.21 2.44 2.18
C VAL A 3 -2.73 1.34 3.11
N THR A 4 -3.83 1.61 3.80
CA THR A 4 -4.59 0.60 4.55
C THR A 4 -5.93 0.35 3.86
N ALA A 5 -6.41 -0.89 3.93
CA ALA A 5 -7.67 -1.33 3.36
C ALA A 5 -8.40 -2.23 4.38
N GLY A 6 -9.72 -2.04 4.52
CA GLY A 6 -10.53 -2.86 5.43
C GLY A 6 -10.93 -4.24 4.88
N ASN A 7 -10.66 -4.49 3.59
CA ASN A 7 -10.97 -5.77 2.95
C ASN A 7 -9.71 -6.64 2.80
N VAL A 8 -9.92 -7.91 2.44
CA VAL A 8 -8.83 -8.86 2.09
C VAL A 8 -8.20 -8.51 0.75
N GLU A 9 -6.99 -9.02 0.50
CA GLU A 9 -6.24 -8.76 -0.73
C GLU A 9 -6.98 -9.24 -1.98
N GLU A 10 -7.65 -10.39 -1.91
CA GLU A 10 -8.38 -11.01 -3.03
C GLU A 10 -9.60 -10.19 -3.46
N ALA A 11 -10.04 -9.24 -2.64
CA ALA A 11 -11.06 -8.29 -3.05
C ALA A 11 -10.52 -7.33 -4.13
N TYR A 12 -9.20 -7.07 -4.15
CA TYR A 12 -8.54 -6.09 -5.01
C TYR A 12 -7.77 -6.74 -6.16
N ARG A 13 -8.50 -7.44 -7.03
CA ARG A 13 -7.97 -8.02 -8.26
C ARG A 13 -9.06 -8.11 -9.33
N PRO A 14 -8.72 -8.31 -10.61
CA PRO A 14 -9.71 -8.62 -11.64
C PRO A 14 -10.59 -9.80 -11.21
N GLY A 15 -11.91 -9.63 -11.29
CA GLY A 15 -12.89 -10.62 -10.82
C GLY A 15 -13.06 -10.72 -9.29
N GLY A 16 -12.26 -9.99 -8.51
CA GLY A 16 -12.45 -9.81 -7.07
C GLY A 16 -13.60 -8.86 -6.75
N ARG A 17 -14.03 -8.82 -5.49
CA ARG A 17 -15.20 -8.02 -5.05
C ARG A 17 -15.12 -6.54 -5.44
N ASN A 18 -13.93 -5.95 -5.41
CA ASN A 18 -13.71 -4.54 -5.72
C ASN A 18 -13.23 -4.32 -7.17
N LEU A 19 -13.19 -5.39 -7.99
CA LEU A 19 -12.91 -5.40 -9.44
C LEU A 19 -11.52 -4.93 -9.89
N PHE A 20 -10.83 -4.12 -9.09
CA PHE A 20 -9.59 -3.44 -9.42
C PHE A 20 -8.48 -3.75 -8.41
N THR A 21 -7.22 -3.70 -8.83
CA THR A 21 -6.09 -3.73 -7.89
C THR A 21 -5.97 -2.43 -7.12
N ILE A 22 -5.27 -2.47 -5.98
CA ILE A 22 -4.97 -1.25 -5.22
C ILE A 22 -4.21 -0.25 -6.10
N GLU A 23 -3.26 -0.68 -6.91
CA GLU A 23 -2.51 0.19 -7.82
C GLU A 23 -3.41 0.90 -8.83
N SER A 24 -4.41 0.20 -9.39
CA SER A 24 -5.41 0.81 -10.27
C SER A 24 -6.21 1.89 -9.55
N LEU A 25 -6.64 1.62 -8.31
CA LEU A 25 -7.38 2.60 -7.50
C LEU A 25 -6.52 3.83 -7.13
N LEU A 26 -5.20 3.67 -7.06
CA LEU A 26 -4.25 4.75 -6.78
C LEU A 26 -3.81 5.55 -8.01
N ALA A 27 -4.38 5.28 -9.19
CA ALA A 27 -4.07 6.01 -10.43
C ALA A 27 -4.15 7.54 -10.29
N PRO A 28 -5.14 8.13 -9.58
CA PRO A 28 -5.17 9.59 -9.37
C PRO A 28 -3.94 10.10 -8.60
N LEU A 29 -3.50 9.39 -7.55
CA LEU A 29 -2.31 9.78 -6.78
C LEU A 29 -1.03 9.63 -7.61
N ARG A 30 -0.96 8.63 -8.48
CA ARG A 30 0.14 8.46 -9.43
C ARG A 30 0.21 9.64 -10.41
N ALA A 31 -0.93 10.09 -10.92
CA ALA A 31 -1.01 11.27 -11.77
C ALA A 31 -0.56 12.54 -11.02
N THR A 32 -0.97 12.71 -9.77
CA THR A 32 -0.51 13.81 -8.91
C THR A 32 1.01 13.80 -8.73
N ALA A 33 1.60 12.64 -8.39
CA ALA A 33 3.04 12.51 -8.22
C ALA A 33 3.78 12.92 -9.50
N ASN A 34 3.32 12.45 -10.67
CA ASN A 34 3.88 12.84 -11.95
C ASN A 34 3.77 14.36 -12.20
N ARG A 35 2.59 14.95 -11.97
CA ARG A 35 2.36 16.40 -12.17
C ARG A 35 3.27 17.26 -11.31
N CYS A 36 3.59 16.79 -10.11
CA CYS A 36 4.41 17.48 -9.13
C CYS A 36 5.90 17.12 -9.19
N GLY A 37 6.34 16.29 -10.14
CA GLY A 37 7.75 15.84 -10.22
C GLY A 37 8.20 14.97 -9.03
N LEU A 38 7.26 14.32 -8.34
CA LEU A 38 7.54 13.44 -7.22
C LEU A 38 7.80 12.01 -7.70
N ALA A 39 8.74 11.31 -7.07
CA ALA A 39 8.99 9.90 -7.34
C ALA A 39 7.79 9.04 -6.92
N TRP A 40 7.29 8.20 -7.84
CA TRP A 40 6.29 7.17 -7.55
C TRP A 40 6.98 5.86 -7.14
N CYS A 41 6.45 5.19 -6.13
CA CYS A 41 6.85 3.84 -5.74
C CYS A 41 5.62 2.96 -5.52
N ALA A 42 5.78 1.64 -5.68
CA ALA A 42 4.74 0.68 -5.34
C ALA A 42 4.30 0.88 -3.88
N PRO A 43 2.99 0.85 -3.59
CA PRO A 43 2.48 1.09 -2.24
C PRO A 43 2.80 -0.09 -1.31
N PHE A 44 3.17 0.20 -0.07
CA PHE A 44 3.03 -0.78 1.00
C PHE A 44 1.56 -0.85 1.41
N VAL A 45 0.93 -2.02 1.29
CA VAL A 45 -0.50 -2.20 1.55
C VAL A 45 -0.74 -3.06 2.78
N VAL A 46 -1.63 -2.62 3.65
CA VAL A 46 -2.15 -3.40 4.78
C VAL A 46 -3.63 -3.70 4.55
N TYR A 47 -3.95 -4.96 4.27
CA TYR A 47 -5.31 -5.47 4.17
C TYR A 47 -5.90 -5.82 5.53
N THR A 48 -7.24 -5.91 5.60
CA THR A 48 -8.03 -6.12 6.82
C THR A 48 -7.58 -5.27 8.00
N ALA A 49 -7.19 -4.02 7.72
CA ALA A 49 -6.53 -3.15 8.68
C ALA A 49 -7.42 -2.80 9.88
N ASP A 50 -8.74 -2.83 9.69
CA ASP A 50 -9.77 -2.64 10.71
C ASP A 50 -9.96 -3.84 11.65
N LYS A 51 -9.31 -4.99 11.35
CA LYS A 51 -9.50 -6.27 12.05
C LYS A 51 -8.20 -6.86 12.60
N LEU A 52 -7.08 -6.12 12.53
CA LEU A 52 -5.82 -6.58 13.08
C LEU A 52 -5.87 -6.56 14.61
N ASP A 53 -5.44 -7.66 15.23
CA ASP A 53 -5.16 -7.71 16.66
C ASP A 53 -3.81 -7.04 16.98
N ALA A 54 -3.44 -6.99 18.27
CA ALA A 54 -2.22 -6.33 18.70
C ALA A 54 -0.95 -6.96 18.08
N ALA A 55 -0.92 -8.28 17.91
CA ALA A 55 0.19 -8.99 17.32
C ALA A 55 0.30 -8.70 15.81
N GLY A 56 -0.82 -8.76 15.09
CA GLY A 56 -0.91 -8.42 13.68
C GLY A 56 -0.53 -6.97 13.41
N LEU A 57 -1.00 -6.04 14.24
CA LEU A 57 -0.63 -4.63 14.15
C LEU A 57 0.88 -4.42 14.35
N LYS A 58 1.47 -5.08 15.36
CA LYS A 58 2.92 -5.04 15.60
C LYS A 58 3.71 -5.56 14.40
N MET A 59 3.31 -6.71 13.86
CA MET A 59 3.95 -7.30 12.67
C MET A 59 3.86 -6.36 11.45
N LYS A 60 2.70 -5.73 11.22
CA LYS A 60 2.54 -4.77 10.10
C LYS A 60 3.34 -3.49 10.32
N ALA A 61 3.47 -3.02 11.56
CA ALA A 61 4.31 -1.87 11.90
C ALA A 61 5.81 -2.16 11.63
N GLU A 62 6.30 -3.34 12.02
CA GLU A 62 7.66 -3.78 11.74
C GLU A 62 7.92 -3.91 10.23
N ALA A 63 6.99 -4.51 9.49
CA ALA A 63 7.07 -4.62 8.03
C ALA A 63 7.07 -3.25 7.35
N TYR A 64 6.28 -2.29 7.84
CA TYR A 64 6.26 -0.92 7.35
C TYR A 64 7.60 -0.21 7.59
N ALA A 65 8.18 -0.35 8.79
CA ALA A 65 9.50 0.20 9.10
C ALA A 65 10.58 -0.35 8.15
N GLN A 66 10.57 -1.65 7.89
CA GLN A 66 11.50 -2.26 6.92
C GLN A 66 11.28 -1.75 5.49
N ALA A 67 10.03 -1.55 5.07
CA ALA A 67 9.72 -0.98 3.75
C ALA A 67 10.25 0.45 3.61
N LEU A 68 10.18 1.27 4.66
CA LEU A 68 10.77 2.61 4.68
C LEU A 68 12.30 2.58 4.60
N THR A 69 12.95 1.65 5.33
CA THR A 69 14.40 1.47 5.26
C THR A 69 14.86 1.14 3.85
N ARG A 70 14.23 0.13 3.21
CA ARG A 70 14.53 -0.25 1.82
C ARG A 70 14.29 0.88 0.83
N TRP A 71 13.21 1.63 1.00
CA TRP A 71 12.91 2.78 0.14
C TRP A 71 13.97 3.87 0.25
N ARG A 72 14.48 4.13 1.47
CA ARG A 72 15.55 5.11 1.70
C ARG A 72 16.86 4.66 1.05
N GLU A 73 17.19 3.38 1.16
CA GLU A 73 18.40 2.78 0.55
C GLU A 73 18.34 2.80 -0.97
N ASN A 74 17.19 2.50 -1.58
CA ASN A 74 17.01 2.54 -3.04
C ASN A 74 16.94 3.97 -3.63
N LYS A 75 16.92 5.00 -2.79
CA LYS A 75 16.93 6.41 -3.20
C LYS A 75 18.30 7.08 -3.10
N LEU A 76 19.25 6.43 -2.44
CA LEU A 76 20.67 6.81 -2.42
C LEU A 76 21.38 6.14 -3.60
#